data_AF-A0A3G9J1Q4-F1
#
_entry.id   AF-A0A3G9J1Q4-F1
#
_cell.length_a   1.000
_cell.length_b   1.000
_cell.length_c   1.000
_cell.angle_alpha   90.00
_cell.angle_beta   90.00
_cell.angle_gamma   90.00
#
_symmetry.space_group_name_H-M   'P 1'
#
loop_
_entity.id
_entity.type
_entity.pdbx_description
1 polymer ?
#
loop_
_entity_poly.entity_id
_entity_poly.type
_entity_poly.pdbx_seq_one_letter_code
_entity_poly.pdbx_strand_id
1 'polypeptide(L)'
;MLSNPEVETFAAAYQVYEEESPICKEFLLQGQKPYIHFARLVLEIEKFIHTGRTPHAVERSLLTTGALDACMRSLHSGKAVDTEYLNVKY
;
A
#
# COMPACT_ATOMS: atom_id res chain seq x y z
N MET A 1 21.95 -8.29 -7.86
CA MET A 1 20.89 -8.24 -6.83
C MET A 1 21.56 -7.76 -5.56
N LEU A 2 21.39 -6.48 -5.22
CA LEU A 2 22.16 -5.80 -4.16
C LEU A 2 21.80 -6.37 -2.79
N SER A 3 22.74 -7.07 -2.16
CA SER A 3 22.65 -7.50 -0.77
C SER A 3 23.03 -6.33 0.14
N ASN A 4 22.08 -5.47 0.47
CA ASN A 4 22.22 -4.58 1.62
C ASN A 4 21.63 -5.30 2.83
N PRO A 5 22.40 -5.60 3.88
CA PRO A 5 21.82 -6.10 5.12
C PRO A 5 20.91 -5.02 5.69
N GLU A 6 19.68 -5.41 6.04
CA GLU A 6 18.71 -4.49 6.66
C GLU A 6 19.24 -4.11 8.04
N VAL A 7 19.37 -2.80 8.29
CA VAL A 7 19.71 -2.28 9.61
C VAL A 7 18.39 -2.22 10.39
N GLU A 8 18.23 -3.13 11.34
CA GLU A 8 17.00 -3.25 12.14
C GLU A 8 16.98 -2.28 13.33
N THR A 9 18.16 -1.89 13.83
CA THR A 9 18.28 -0.94 14.94
C THR A 9 19.38 0.07 14.70
N PHE A 10 19.18 1.28 15.22
CA PHE A 10 20.19 2.32 15.28
C PHE A 10 20.29 2.83 16.72
N ALA A 11 21.49 2.92 17.27
CA ALA A 11 21.70 3.44 18.62
C ALA A 11 22.42 4.80 18.58
N ALA A 12 21.99 5.71 19.45
CA ALA A 12 22.66 6.97 19.68
C ALA A 12 22.90 7.18 21.17
N ALA A 13 24.06 7.72 21.51
CA ALA A 13 24.39 8.21 22.83
C ALA A 13 24.78 9.69 22.72
N TYR A 14 24.21 10.53 23.56
CA TYR A 14 24.54 11.96 23.57
C TYR A 14 24.47 12.51 24.99
N GLN A 15 25.26 13.54 25.24
CA GLN A 15 25.29 14.29 26.49
C GLN A 15 25.14 15.77 26.15
N VAL A 16 24.17 16.44 26.77
CA VAL A 16 23.84 17.84 26.45
C VAL A 16 24.69 18.80 27.27
N TYR A 17 24.94 18.48 28.54
CA TYR A 17 25.80 19.26 29.43
C TYR A 17 26.84 18.37 30.13
N GLU A 18 28.03 18.90 30.41
CA GLU A 18 29.17 18.15 30.99
C GLU A 18 28.86 17.48 32.34
N GLU A 19 27.93 18.04 33.10
CA GLU A 19 27.56 17.59 34.45
C GLU A 19 26.42 16.55 34.46
N GLU A 20 25.84 16.24 33.29
CA GLU A 20 24.75 15.28 33.16
C GLU A 20 25.23 13.90 32.74
N SER A 21 24.49 12.87 33.16
CA SER A 21 24.70 11.52 32.65
C SER A 21 24.31 11.42 31.17
N PRO A 22 25.09 10.72 30.33
CA PRO A 22 24.78 10.55 28.92
C PRO A 22 23.47 9.77 28.72
N ILE A 23 22.68 10.22 27.76
CA ILE A 23 21.44 9.58 27.33
C ILE A 23 21.77 8.59 26.22
N CYS A 24 21.51 7.31 26.46
CA CYS A 24 21.59 6.25 25.45
C CYS A 24 20.18 5.87 24.99
N LYS A 25 19.94 5.89 23.68
CA LYS A 25 18.68 5.46 23.06
C LYS A 25 18.95 4.53 21.89
N GLU A 26 18.24 3.42 21.87
CA GLU A 26 18.10 2.57 20.70
C GLU A 26 16.79 2.92 19.99
N PHE A 27 16.88 3.03 18.67
CA PHE A 27 15.77 3.25 17.76
C PHE A 27 15.55 1.96 16.99
N LEU A 28 14.37 1.37 17.15
CA LEU A 28 13.91 0.28 16.29
C LEU A 28 13.58 0.88 14.92
N LEU A 29 14.31 0.46 13.89
CA LEU A 29 14.04 0.85 12.52
C LEU A 29 12.98 -0.08 11.92
N GLN A 30 12.41 0.33 10.79
CA GLN A 30 11.48 -0.52 10.05
C GLN A 30 12.21 -1.82 9.66
N GLY A 31 11.92 -2.92 10.37
CA GLY A 31 12.63 -4.19 10.25
C GLY A 31 12.32 -4.99 8.98
N GLN A 32 11.80 -4.34 7.93
CA GLN A 32 11.53 -4.93 6.62
C GLN A 32 11.84 -3.90 5.55
N LYS A 33 12.36 -4.34 4.39
CA LYS A 33 12.54 -3.47 3.22
C LYS A 33 11.28 -2.64 2.95
N PRO A 34 11.42 -1.35 2.57
CA PRO A 34 10.29 -0.59 2.07
C PRO A 34 9.72 -1.34 0.86
N TYR A 35 8.48 -1.82 0.97
CA TYR A 35 7.83 -2.49 -0.14
C TYR A 35 7.63 -1.49 -1.28
N ILE A 36 8.03 -1.87 -2.50
CA ILE A 36 7.99 -1.00 -3.68
C ILE A 36 6.56 -0.74 -4.19
N HIS A 37 5.51 -1.22 -3.51
CA HIS A 37 4.13 -1.15 -3.99
C HIS A 37 3.69 0.27 -4.35
N PHE A 38 3.99 1.25 -3.50
CA PHE A 38 3.63 2.65 -3.76
C PHE A 38 4.49 3.29 -4.86
N ALA A 39 5.81 3.05 -4.85
CA ALA A 39 6.67 3.55 -5.92
C ALA A 39 6.28 2.95 -7.29
N ARG A 40 5.90 1.68 -7.33
CA ARG A 40 5.36 1.03 -8.53
C ARG A 40 4.03 1.62 -8.95
N LEU A 41 3.12 1.87 -8.01
CA LEU A 41 1.83 2.51 -8.30
C LEU A 41 2.03 3.88 -8.95
N VAL A 42 2.89 4.72 -8.38
CA VAL A 42 3.21 6.06 -8.93
C VAL A 42 3.79 5.95 -10.34
N LEU A 43 4.74 5.03 -10.56
CA LEU A 43 5.31 4.80 -11.89
C LEU A 43 4.25 4.38 -12.93
N GLU A 44 3.30 3.52 -12.57
CA GLU A 44 2.23 3.11 -13.48
C GLU A 44 1.23 4.25 -13.76
N ILE A 45 0.98 5.13 -12.79
CA ILE A 45 0.19 6.36 -13.01
C ILE A 45 0.90 7.29 -14.00
N GLU A 46 2.20 7.51 -13.83
CA GLU A 46 3.01 8.34 -14.73
C GLU A 46 2.98 7.79 -16.17
N LYS A 47 3.19 6.47 -16.34
CA LYS A 47 3.08 5.81 -17.65
C LYS A 47 1.70 6.00 -18.27
N PHE A 48 0.64 5.92 -17.48
CA PHE A 48 -0.71 6.15 -17.98
C PHE A 48 -0.89 7.58 -18.50
N ILE A 49 -0.41 8.58 -17.74
CA ILE A 49 -0.46 10.00 -18.16
C ILE A 49 0.27 10.20 -19.49
N HIS A 50 1.44 9.58 -19.67
CA HIS A 50 2.22 9.75 -20.90
C HIS A 50 1.69 8.95 -22.10
N THR A 51 1.10 7.78 -21.89
CA THR A 51 0.76 6.86 -22.98
C THR A 51 -0.74 6.81 -23.29
N GLY A 52 -1.59 7.28 -22.38
CA GLY A 52 -3.04 7.09 -22.43
C GLY A 52 -3.49 5.63 -22.27
N ARG A 53 -2.58 4.68 -22.05
CA ARG A 53 -2.88 3.26 -21.89
C ARG A 53 -3.07 2.92 -20.42
N THR A 54 -4.24 2.38 -20.07
CA THR A 54 -4.56 2.05 -18.69
C THR A 54 -3.56 1.01 -18.15
N PRO A 55 -3.05 1.16 -16.91
CA PRO A 55 -2.07 0.23 -16.35
C PRO A 55 -2.72 -1.08 -15.85
N HIS A 56 -4.05 -1.16 -15.88
CA HIS A 56 -4.83 -2.32 -15.51
C HIS A 56 -6.15 -2.37 -16.28
N ALA A 57 -6.76 -3.56 -16.31
CA ALA A 57 -8.13 -3.75 -16.77
C ALA A 57 -9.10 -3.12 -15.77
N VAL A 58 -9.86 -2.13 -16.23
CA VAL A 58 -10.80 -1.37 -15.39
C VAL A 58 -12.00 -2.24 -15.00
N GLU A 59 -12.36 -3.18 -15.87
CA GLU A 59 -13.40 -4.19 -15.67
C GLU A 59 -13.11 -5.05 -14.45
N ARG A 60 -11.83 -5.34 -14.15
CA ARG A 60 -11.47 -6.04 -12.90
C ARG A 60 -11.88 -5.24 -11.68
N SER A 61 -11.65 -3.93 -11.68
CA SER A 61 -12.05 -3.06 -10.57
C SER A 61 -13.58 -3.02 -10.43
N LEU A 62 -14.31 -2.97 -11.55
CA LEU A 62 -15.76 -3.08 -11.54
C LEU A 62 -16.23 -4.42 -10.96
N LEU A 63 -15.62 -5.53 -11.36
CA LEU A 63 -15.94 -6.86 -10.85
C LEU A 63 -15.66 -6.97 -9.34
N THR A 64 -14.49 -6.56 -8.86
CA THR A 64 -14.14 -6.74 -7.44
C THR A 64 -14.90 -5.76 -6.55
N THR A 65 -14.84 -4.46 -6.87
CA THR A 65 -15.44 -3.43 -6.02
C THR A 65 -16.96 -3.37 -6.21
N GLY A 66 -17.44 -3.56 -7.43
CA GLY A 66 -18.88 -3.60 -7.72
C GLY A 66 -19.57 -4.85 -7.19
N ALA A 67 -18.92 -6.02 -7.17
CA ALA A 67 -19.47 -7.19 -6.49
C ALA A 67 -19.50 -7.00 -4.98
N LEU A 68 -18.43 -6.42 -4.39
CA LEU A 68 -18.42 -6.11 -2.97
C LEU A 68 -19.57 -5.16 -2.60
N ASP A 69 -19.79 -4.10 -3.38
CA ASP A 69 -20.93 -3.19 -3.21
C ASP A 69 -22.27 -3.93 -3.28
N ALA A 70 -22.47 -4.79 -4.28
CA ALA A 70 -23.70 -5.55 -4.43
C ALA A 70 -23.96 -6.46 -3.22
N CYS A 71 -22.92 -7.14 -2.71
CA CYS A 71 -23.01 -7.94 -1.49
C CYS A 71 -23.38 -7.09 -0.27
N MET A 72 -22.75 -5.93 -0.11
CA MET A 72 -23.04 -5.00 0.99
C MET A 72 -24.48 -4.51 0.96
N ARG A 73 -24.99 -4.14 -0.23
CA ARG A 73 -26.40 -3.74 -0.42
C ARG A 73 -27.36 -4.90 -0.17
N SER A 74 -27.03 -6.09 -0.66
CA SER A 74 -27.84 -7.29 -0.44
C SER A 74 -27.96 -7.65 1.04
N LEU A 75 -26.84 -7.60 1.77
CA LEU A 75 -26.79 -7.79 3.22
C LEU A 75 -27.63 -6.76 3.95
N HIS A 76 -27.51 -5.48 3.58
CA HIS A 76 -28.26 -4.39 4.20
C HIS A 76 -29.78 -4.52 3.96
N SER A 77 -30.20 -4.87 2.75
CA SER A 77 -31.62 -4.96 2.40
C SER A 77 -32.27 -6.31 2.73
N GLY A 78 -31.47 -7.34 3.04
CA GLY A 78 -31.94 -8.71 3.22
C GLY A 78 -32.53 -9.34 1.95
N LYS A 79 -32.14 -8.85 0.77
CA LYS A 79 -32.70 -9.24 -0.53
C LYS A 79 -31.59 -9.47 -1.53
N ALA A 80 -31.83 -10.34 -2.51
CA ALA A 80 -30.92 -10.47 -3.65
C ALA A 80 -30.84 -9.15 -4.42
N VAL A 81 -29.66 -8.86 -4.96
CA VAL A 81 -29.39 -7.67 -5.79
C VAL A 81 -28.99 -8.15 -7.18
N ASP A 82 -29.70 -7.68 -8.20
CA ASP A 82 -29.34 -7.97 -9.59
C ASP A 82 -28.05 -7.25 -9.97
N THR A 83 -27.18 -7.98 -10.68
CA THR A 83 -25.82 -7.54 -11.02
C THR A 83 -25.53 -7.65 -12.52
N GLU A 84 -26.53 -7.39 -13.37
CA GLU A 84 -26.37 -7.41 -14.83
C GLU A 84 -25.22 -6.50 -15.31
N TYR A 85 -25.01 -5.37 -14.62
CA TYR A 85 -23.91 -4.43 -14.88
C TYR A 85 -22.52 -5.00 -14.58
N LEU A 86 -22.42 -6.14 -13.88
CA LEU A 86 -21.17 -6.87 -13.64
C LEU A 86 -20.90 -7.94 -14.70
N ASN A 87 -21.78 -8.13 -15.69
CA ASN A 87 -21.58 -9.10 -16.78
C ASN A 87 -20.58 -8.57 -17.82
N VAL A 88 -19.32 -8.38 -17.38
CA VAL A 88 -18.21 -7.87 -18.19
C VAL A 88 -17.11 -8.92 -18.30
N LYS A 89 -16.39 -8.94 -19.42
CA LYS A 89 -15.22 -9.81 -19.63
C LYS A 89 -13.94 -8.99 -19.42
N TYR A 90 -12.98 -9.55 -18.69
CA TYR A 90 -11.65 -8.97 -18.48
C TYR A 90 -10.57 -10.04 -18.69
#